data_AF-A0A2N7WI65-F1
#
_entry.id   AF-A0A2N7WI65-F1
#
_cell.length_a   1.000
_cell.length_b   1.000
_cell.length_c   1.000
_cell.angle_alpha   90.00
_cell.angle_beta   90.00
_cell.angle_gamma   90.00
#
_symmetry.space_group_name_H-M   'P 1'
#
loop_
_entity.id
_entity.type
_entity.pdbx_description
1 polymer ?
#
loop_
_entity_poly.entity_id
_entity_poly.type
_entity_poly.pdbx_seq_one_letter_code
_entity_poly.pdbx_strand_id
1 'polypeptide(L)'
;IKHDLENPTAPKSAIGYIVEALRLRREKGLKAFTVMSCDNVRENGHVAKVAVLGLAQARDPQLAAWIEENVTFPCTMVDRIVPAATPETLQEIADQLGVYDPCAIACEPFRQWVIEDNFVNGRPDWDKVGAQFVADVVPFEMMKLRMLNGSHS
;
A
#
# COMPACT_ATOMS: atom_id res chain seq x y z
N ILE A 1 -0.60 2.37 18.36
CA ILE A 1 0.74 1.81 18.64
C ILE A 1 0.84 1.24 20.05
N LYS A 2 0.77 2.05 21.12
CA LYS A 2 0.82 1.53 22.51
C LYS A 2 -0.14 0.36 22.77
N HIS A 3 -1.41 0.52 22.37
CA HIS A 3 -2.42 -0.54 22.46
C HIS A 3 -2.00 -1.86 21.78
N ASP A 4 -1.38 -1.78 20.59
CA ASP A 4 -1.02 -2.95 19.79
C ASP A 4 0.22 -3.66 20.34
N LEU A 5 1.08 -2.94 21.07
CA LEU A 5 2.16 -3.54 21.84
C LEU A 5 1.64 -4.27 23.08
N GLU A 6 0.67 -3.66 23.77
CA GLU A 6 0.04 -4.24 24.97
C GLU A 6 -0.89 -5.41 24.64
N ASN A 7 -1.53 -5.39 23.47
CA ASN A 7 -2.52 -6.39 23.03
C ASN A 7 -2.21 -6.90 21.62
N PRO A 8 -1.08 -7.59 21.42
CA PRO A 8 -0.56 -7.87 20.08
C PRO A 8 -1.34 -8.91 19.28
N THR A 9 -2.22 -9.68 19.93
CA THR A 9 -3.15 -10.62 19.27
C THR A 9 -4.52 -9.99 18.99
N ALA A 10 -4.74 -8.75 19.42
CA ALA A 10 -5.95 -7.96 19.14
C ALA A 10 -5.57 -6.53 18.68
N PRO A 11 -4.78 -6.39 17.60
CA PRO A 11 -4.31 -5.09 17.15
C PRO A 11 -5.45 -4.21 16.62
N LYS A 12 -5.23 -2.90 16.62
CA LYS A 12 -6.16 -1.90 16.06
C LYS A 12 -5.59 -1.13 14.87
N SER A 13 -4.26 -1.08 14.72
CA SER A 13 -3.63 -0.44 13.57
C SER A 13 -3.36 -1.42 12.43
N ALA A 14 -3.27 -0.90 11.20
CA ALA A 14 -2.87 -1.67 10.03
C ALA A 14 -1.51 -2.36 10.24
N ILE A 15 -0.52 -1.64 10.79
CA ILE A 15 0.80 -2.18 11.11
C ILE A 15 0.72 -3.31 12.14
N GLY A 16 -0.12 -3.16 13.17
CA GLY A 16 -0.37 -4.22 14.16
C GLY A 16 -0.94 -5.49 13.54
N TYR A 17 -1.94 -5.35 12.65
CA TYR A 17 -2.49 -6.49 11.91
C TYR A 17 -1.46 -7.16 11.01
N ILE A 18 -0.64 -6.37 10.29
CA ILE A 18 0.42 -6.89 9.43
C ILE A 18 1.42 -7.72 10.24
N VAL A 19 1.94 -7.18 11.35
CA VAL A 19 2.92 -7.86 12.20
C VAL A 19 2.33 -9.13 12.82
N GLU A 20 1.10 -9.09 13.31
CA GLU A 20 0.45 -10.28 13.88
C GLU A 20 0.17 -11.36 12.83
N ALA A 21 -0.27 -10.97 11.63
CA ALA A 21 -0.45 -11.91 10.53
C ALA A 21 0.88 -12.58 10.13
N LEU A 22 1.97 -11.81 10.05
CA LEU A 22 3.30 -12.34 9.73
C LEU A 22 3.82 -13.29 10.82
N ARG A 23 3.60 -12.97 12.10
CA ARG A 23 3.93 -13.87 13.22
C ARG A 23 3.17 -15.20 13.11
N LEU A 24 1.85 -15.14 12.90
CA LEU A 24 1.02 -16.35 12.74
C LEU A 24 1.48 -17.20 11.55
N ARG A 25 1.94 -16.57 10.47
CA ARG A 25 2.48 -17.29 9.30
C ARG A 25 3.80 -17.95 9.62
N ARG A 26 4.73 -17.25 10.28
CA ARG A 26 6.00 -17.81 10.77
C ARG A 26 5.75 -19.06 11.62
N GLU A 27 4.87 -18.98 12.62
CA GLU A 27 4.58 -20.12 13.51
C GLU A 27 3.93 -21.31 12.80
N LYS A 28 3.13 -21.05 11.77
CA LYS A 28 2.47 -22.08 10.97
C LYS A 28 3.34 -22.58 9.80
N GLY A 29 4.58 -22.12 9.66
CA GLY A 29 5.45 -22.48 8.53
C GLY A 29 4.93 -22.02 7.17
N LEU A 30 4.12 -20.96 7.13
CA LEU A 30 3.58 -20.39 5.90
C LEU A 30 4.54 -19.32 5.35
N LYS A 31 4.64 -19.23 4.01
CA LYS A 31 5.42 -18.18 3.34
C LYS A 31 5.00 -16.78 3.78
N ALA A 32 5.90 -15.83 3.88
CA ALA A 32 5.55 -14.43 4.07
C ALA A 32 4.75 -13.85 2.87
N PHE A 33 4.25 -12.63 3.03
CA PHE A 33 3.63 -11.85 1.95
C PHE A 33 4.35 -10.50 1.81
N THR A 34 4.32 -9.94 0.61
CA THR A 34 4.82 -8.59 0.35
C THR A 34 3.90 -7.55 0.96
N VAL A 35 4.48 -6.52 1.57
CA VAL A 35 3.75 -5.34 2.07
C VAL A 35 4.00 -4.19 1.09
N MET A 36 3.04 -3.94 0.21
CA MET A 36 3.14 -2.90 -0.82
C MET A 36 2.29 -1.69 -0.42
N SER A 37 2.93 -0.58 -0.07
CA SER A 37 2.20 0.68 0.15
C SER A 37 1.81 1.29 -1.20
N CYS A 38 0.64 1.92 -1.23
CA CYS A 38 0.14 2.72 -2.35
C CYS A 38 -0.23 4.14 -1.87
N ASP A 39 0.34 4.56 -0.73
CA ASP A 39 0.15 5.92 -0.22
C ASP A 39 1.07 6.90 -0.96
N ASN A 40 0.63 8.16 -1.08
CA ASN A 40 1.39 9.24 -1.70
C ASN A 40 2.47 9.80 -0.74
N VAL A 41 3.39 8.93 -0.35
CA VAL A 41 4.55 9.21 0.50
C VAL A 41 5.81 8.86 -0.29
N ARG A 42 6.88 9.66 -0.16
CA ARG A 42 8.17 9.32 -0.78
C ARG A 42 8.72 8.04 -0.20
N GLU A 43 9.26 7.18 -1.06
CA GLU A 43 9.83 5.89 -0.66
C GLU A 43 8.86 5.11 0.25
N ASN A 44 7.57 5.06 -0.14
CA ASN A 44 6.50 4.52 0.68
C ASN A 44 6.74 3.08 1.15
N GLY A 45 7.44 2.26 0.36
CA GLY A 45 7.92 0.93 0.73
C GLY A 45 8.89 0.98 1.91
N HIS A 46 9.88 1.88 1.88
CA HIS A 46 10.82 2.08 3.00
C HIS A 46 10.12 2.56 4.27
N VAL A 47 9.16 3.48 4.15
CA VAL A 47 8.36 3.95 5.30
C VAL A 47 7.55 2.80 5.90
N ALA A 48 6.91 1.98 5.06
CA ALA A 48 6.21 0.78 5.51
C ALA A 48 7.15 -0.23 6.19
N LYS A 49 8.34 -0.46 5.62
CA LYS A 49 9.38 -1.34 6.20
C LYS A 49 9.77 -0.87 7.60
N VAL A 50 10.09 0.41 7.76
CA VAL A 50 10.49 0.98 9.06
C VAL A 50 9.37 0.86 10.08
N ALA A 51 8.12 1.15 9.71
CA ALA A 51 6.98 1.04 10.61
C ALA A 51 6.72 -0.40 11.07
N VAL A 52 6.73 -1.36 10.13
CA VAL A 52 6.51 -2.79 10.41
C VAL A 52 7.64 -3.36 11.25
N LEU A 53 8.91 -3.13 10.86
CA LEU A 53 10.06 -3.62 11.62
C LEU A 53 10.15 -2.95 12.99
N GLY A 54 9.83 -1.66 13.11
CA GLY A 54 9.83 -0.96 14.39
C GLY A 54 8.83 -1.56 15.38
N LEU A 55 7.60 -1.85 14.94
CA LEU A 55 6.61 -2.50 15.79
C LEU A 55 6.99 -3.95 16.11
N ALA A 56 7.49 -4.70 15.11
CA ALA A 56 7.95 -6.06 15.31
C ALA A 56 9.12 -6.12 16.31
N GLN A 57 10.09 -5.21 16.21
CA GLN A 57 11.26 -5.13 17.09
C GLN A 57 10.86 -4.86 18.54
N ALA A 58 9.90 -3.95 18.75
CA ALA A 58 9.38 -3.65 20.08
C ALA A 58 8.57 -4.82 20.69
N ARG A 59 8.12 -5.76 19.86
CA ARG A 59 7.36 -6.94 20.29
C ARG A 59 8.24 -8.17 20.51
N ASP A 60 9.03 -8.54 19.52
CA ASP A 60 9.93 -9.70 19.50
C ASP A 60 11.05 -9.49 18.47
N PRO A 61 12.31 -9.31 18.90
CA PRO A 61 13.45 -9.14 17.99
C PRO A 61 13.62 -10.30 16.99
N GLN A 62 13.25 -11.53 17.35
CA GLN A 62 13.35 -12.66 16.42
C GLN A 62 12.27 -12.58 15.32
N LEU A 63 11.09 -12.06 15.66
CA LEU A 63 10.05 -11.78 14.67
C LEU A 63 10.50 -10.68 13.72
N ALA A 64 11.11 -9.61 14.24
CA ALA A 64 11.64 -8.53 13.41
C ALA A 64 12.69 -9.05 12.40
N ALA A 65 13.68 -9.82 12.87
CA ALA A 65 14.68 -10.44 12.00
C ALA A 65 14.04 -11.35 10.93
N TRP A 66 13.07 -12.19 11.34
CA TRP A 66 12.36 -13.04 10.39
C TRP A 66 11.57 -12.22 9.34
N ILE A 67 10.90 -11.14 9.75
CA ILE A 67 10.19 -10.25 8.84
C ILE A 67 11.18 -9.60 7.87
N GLU A 68 12.31 -9.11 8.36
CA GLU A 68 13.33 -8.47 7.52
C GLU A 68 13.90 -9.42 6.45
N GLU A 69 14.09 -10.69 6.79
CA GLU A 69 14.61 -11.69 5.85
C GLU A 69 13.56 -12.22 4.86
N ASN A 70 12.27 -12.24 5.25
CA ASN A 70 11.23 -12.96 4.51
C ASN A 70 10.19 -12.05 3.83
N VAL A 71 10.11 -10.77 4.17
CA VAL A 71 9.12 -9.83 3.63
C VAL A 71 9.80 -8.79 2.74
N THR A 72 9.19 -8.49 1.60
CA THR A 72 9.57 -7.35 0.76
C THR A 72 8.61 -6.18 0.92
N PHE A 73 9.16 -4.99 0.68
CA PHE A 73 8.47 -3.71 0.81
C PHE A 73 8.75 -2.85 -0.43
N PRO A 74 8.22 -3.20 -1.62
CA PRO A 74 8.45 -2.44 -2.84
C PRO A 74 7.85 -1.04 -2.72
N CYS A 75 8.59 -0.04 -3.19
CA CYS A 75 8.06 1.31 -3.35
C CYS A 75 7.15 1.39 -4.58
N THR A 76 6.20 2.33 -4.54
CA THR A 76 5.30 2.59 -5.66
C THR A 76 5.09 4.09 -5.86
N MET A 77 4.93 4.49 -7.12
CA MET A 77 4.35 5.77 -7.49
C MET A 77 2.96 5.51 -8.04
N VAL A 78 1.94 6.05 -7.36
CA VAL A 78 0.53 5.97 -7.77
C VAL A 78 0.05 7.34 -8.21
N ASP A 79 -0.69 7.39 -9.32
CA ASP A 79 -1.29 8.62 -9.79
C ASP A 79 -2.65 8.41 -10.45
N ARG A 80 -3.67 8.98 -9.80
CA ARG A 80 -5.03 9.13 -10.29
C ARG A 80 -5.79 10.08 -9.36
N ILE A 81 -6.36 11.13 -9.90
CA ILE A 81 -7.27 12.00 -9.16
C ILE A 81 -8.61 11.29 -8.98
N VAL A 82 -8.98 11.12 -7.71
CA VAL A 82 -10.24 10.51 -7.28
C VAL A 82 -10.88 11.45 -6.26
N PRO A 83 -11.82 12.32 -6.67
CA PRO A 83 -12.57 13.16 -5.76
C PRO A 83 -13.34 12.32 -4.75
N ALA A 84 -13.58 12.86 -3.55
CA ALA A 84 -14.45 12.21 -2.59
C ALA A 84 -15.86 12.06 -3.16
N ALA A 85 -16.47 10.89 -2.95
CA ALA A 85 -17.86 10.68 -3.34
C ALA A 85 -18.78 11.59 -2.52
N THR A 86 -19.61 12.36 -3.21
CA THR A 86 -20.70 13.16 -2.64
C THR A 86 -22.05 12.63 -3.12
N PRO A 87 -23.15 12.94 -2.42
CA PRO A 87 -24.50 12.58 -2.87
C PRO A 87 -24.78 13.00 -4.31
N GLU A 88 -24.28 14.18 -4.71
CA GLU A 88 -24.40 14.70 -6.07
C GLU A 88 -23.66 13.82 -7.08
N THR A 89 -22.39 13.50 -6.82
CA THR A 89 -21.61 12.63 -7.73
C THR A 89 -22.18 11.22 -7.84
N LEU A 90 -22.75 10.66 -6.77
CA LEU A 90 -23.40 9.36 -6.80
C LEU A 90 -24.67 9.39 -7.65
N GLN A 91 -25.44 10.48 -7.57
CA GLN A 91 -26.62 10.67 -8.40
C GLN A 91 -26.24 10.85 -9.87
N GLU A 92 -25.20 11.64 -10.18
CA GLU A 92 -24.69 11.81 -11.53
C GLU A 92 -24.26 10.48 -12.16
N ILE A 93 -23.57 9.62 -11.40
CA ILE A 93 -23.20 8.27 -11.86
C ILE A 93 -24.46 7.43 -12.09
N ALA A 94 -25.43 7.49 -11.17
CA ALA A 94 -26.68 6.73 -11.29
C ALA A 94 -27.50 7.14 -12.53
N ASP A 95 -27.58 8.44 -12.82
CA ASP A 95 -28.27 8.96 -14.00
C ASP A 95 -27.60 8.51 -15.30
N GLN A 96 -26.27 8.38 -15.32
CA GLN A 96 -25.51 7.89 -16.47
C GLN A 96 -25.60 6.37 -16.66
N LEU A 97 -25.57 5.60 -15.58
CA LEU A 97 -25.54 4.13 -15.62
C LEU A 97 -26.94 3.50 -15.55
N GLY A 98 -27.97 4.27 -15.16
CA GLY A 98 -29.32 3.77 -14.91
C GLY A 98 -29.48 2.95 -13.62
N VAL A 99 -28.45 2.92 -12.77
CA VAL A 99 -28.44 2.16 -11.51
C VAL A 99 -27.73 2.94 -10.41
N TYR A 100 -28.36 3.02 -9.23
CA TYR A 100 -27.73 3.61 -8.06
C TYR A 100 -26.80 2.61 -7.38
N ASP A 101 -25.53 2.98 -7.21
CA ASP A 101 -24.53 2.22 -6.47
C ASP A 101 -23.96 3.08 -5.34
N PRO A 102 -24.19 2.73 -4.05
CA PRO A 102 -23.68 3.49 -2.92
C PRO A 102 -22.14 3.43 -2.77
N CYS A 103 -21.46 2.58 -3.54
CA CYS A 103 -20.02 2.45 -3.58
C CYS A 103 -19.39 3.03 -4.86
N ALA A 104 -20.18 3.72 -5.70
CA ALA A 104 -19.67 4.30 -6.93
C ALA A 104 -18.63 5.40 -6.66
N ILE A 105 -17.62 5.49 -7.55
CA ILE A 105 -16.57 6.50 -7.45
C ILE A 105 -16.27 7.10 -8.82
N ALA A 106 -16.31 8.42 -8.90
CA ALA A 106 -15.86 9.15 -10.07
C ALA A 106 -14.35 9.37 -9.98
N CYS A 107 -13.66 9.27 -11.12
CA CYS A 107 -12.23 9.50 -11.20
C CYS A 107 -11.87 9.97 -12.62
N GLU A 108 -10.72 10.62 -12.72
CA GLU A 108 -10.23 11.05 -14.03
C GLU A 108 -9.84 9.84 -14.93
N PRO A 109 -9.77 10.03 -16.26
CA PRO A 109 -9.36 8.97 -17.17
C PRO A 109 -7.86 8.64 -17.08
N PHE A 110 -7.02 9.62 -16.70
CA PHE A 110 -5.59 9.39 -16.50
C PHE A 110 -5.36 8.43 -15.33
N ARG A 111 -4.38 7.54 -15.50
CA ARG A 111 -3.92 6.63 -14.46
C ARG A 111 -2.47 6.24 -14.73
N GLN A 112 -1.66 6.24 -13.69
CA GLN A 112 -0.29 5.72 -13.76
C GLN A 112 0.05 4.97 -12.48
N TRP A 113 0.75 3.85 -12.65
CA TRP A 113 1.26 3.08 -11.53
C TRP A 113 2.65 2.53 -11.86
N VAL A 114 3.65 2.98 -11.12
CA VAL A 114 5.04 2.52 -11.23
C VAL A 114 5.37 1.74 -9.96
N ILE A 115 5.94 0.56 -10.10
CA ILE A 115 6.10 -0.42 -9.01
C ILE A 115 7.52 -0.98 -9.05
N GLU A 116 8.20 -1.05 -7.90
CA GLU A 116 9.43 -1.84 -7.79
C GLU A 116 9.11 -3.33 -7.88
N ASP A 117 9.78 -4.05 -8.79
CA ASP A 117 9.51 -5.48 -8.99
C ASP A 117 10.19 -6.37 -7.93
N ASN A 118 9.69 -6.28 -6.69
CA ASN A 118 10.26 -6.97 -5.54
C ASN A 118 9.18 -7.64 -4.68
N PHE A 119 8.76 -8.85 -5.08
CA PHE A 119 7.66 -9.59 -4.44
C PHE A 119 8.11 -10.98 -3.95
N VAL A 120 7.97 -11.26 -2.66
CA VAL A 120 8.42 -12.54 -2.05
C VAL A 120 7.54 -13.73 -2.35
N ASN A 121 6.28 -13.50 -2.75
CA ASN A 121 5.30 -14.56 -2.93
C ASN A 121 4.43 -14.35 -4.18
N GLY A 122 5.09 -13.95 -5.27
CA GLY A 122 4.44 -13.67 -6.54
C GLY A 122 3.65 -12.36 -6.56
N ARG A 123 3.21 -12.00 -7.77
CA ARG A 123 2.37 -10.84 -8.04
C ARG A 123 1.56 -11.08 -9.31
N PRO A 124 0.46 -10.36 -9.54
CA PRO A 124 -0.22 -10.34 -10.83
C PRO A 124 0.65 -9.76 -11.95
N ASP A 125 0.27 -10.08 -13.19
CA ASP A 125 0.84 -9.50 -14.41
C ASP A 125 0.26 -8.08 -14.66
N TRP A 126 0.44 -7.17 -13.71
CA TRP A 126 -0.11 -5.79 -13.80
C TRP A 126 0.46 -5.00 -14.99
N ASP A 127 1.62 -5.38 -15.50
CA ASP A 127 2.23 -4.85 -16.71
C ASP A 127 1.34 -5.04 -17.94
N LYS A 128 0.59 -6.15 -18.02
CA LYS A 128 -0.34 -6.43 -19.11
C LYS A 128 -1.55 -5.47 -19.14
N VAL A 129 -1.80 -4.75 -18.04
CA VAL A 129 -2.90 -3.78 -17.92
C VAL A 129 -2.41 -2.34 -17.65
N GLY A 130 -1.11 -2.09 -17.87
CA GLY A 130 -0.52 -0.76 -17.94
C GLY A 130 0.26 -0.29 -16.71
N ALA A 131 0.49 -1.15 -15.71
CA ALA A 131 1.47 -0.83 -14.67
C ALA A 131 2.91 -0.92 -15.22
N GLN A 132 3.83 -0.17 -14.63
CA GLN A 132 5.23 -0.13 -15.05
C GLN A 132 6.08 -0.74 -13.94
N PHE A 133 6.73 -1.87 -14.20
CA PHE A 133 7.70 -2.44 -13.28
C PHE A 133 9.10 -1.87 -13.54
N VAL A 134 9.75 -1.43 -12.47
CA VAL A 134 11.08 -0.85 -12.50
C VAL A 134 11.94 -1.44 -11.39
N ALA A 135 13.26 -1.24 -11.50
CA ALA A 135 14.18 -1.58 -10.42
C ALA A 135 14.22 -0.52 -9.31
N ASP A 136 13.96 0.75 -9.64
CA ASP A 136 13.99 1.89 -8.71
C ASP A 136 12.88 2.89 -9.09
N VAL A 137 12.00 3.19 -8.15
CA VAL A 137 10.86 4.11 -8.33
C VAL A 137 11.22 5.57 -8.03
N VAL A 138 12.32 5.84 -7.33
CA VAL A 138 12.72 7.19 -6.87
C VAL A 138 12.75 8.25 -7.99
N PRO A 139 13.24 7.97 -9.22
CA PRO A 139 13.21 8.95 -10.31
C PRO A 139 11.80 9.37 -10.72
N PHE A 140 10.84 8.44 -10.69
CA PHE A 140 9.44 8.68 -11.06
C PHE A 140 8.68 9.45 -9.97
N GLU A 141 8.93 9.12 -8.71
CA GLU A 141 8.41 9.88 -7.56
C GLU A 141 8.86 11.35 -7.62
N MET A 142 10.14 11.60 -7.89
CA MET A 142 10.67 12.97 -7.97
C MET A 142 10.03 13.80 -9.09
N MET A 143 9.76 13.20 -10.25
CA MET A 143 9.08 13.88 -11.36
C MET A 143 7.64 14.26 -10.98
N LYS A 144 6.87 13.31 -10.45
CA LYS A 144 5.47 13.51 -10.06
C LYS A 144 5.33 14.55 -8.94
N LEU A 145 6.17 14.45 -7.91
CA LEU A 145 6.13 15.38 -6.78
C LEU A 145 6.50 16.81 -7.15
N ARG A 146 7.45 17.00 -8.08
CA ARG A 146 7.89 18.32 -8.50
C ARG A 146 6.98 18.97 -9.54
N MET A 147 6.36 18.19 -10.43
CA MET A 147 5.59 18.74 -11.55
C MET A 147 4.07 18.76 -11.34
N LEU A 148 3.52 17.84 -10.54
CA LEU A 148 2.07 17.71 -10.32
C LEU A 148 1.67 18.10 -8.89
N ASN A 149 2.26 17.48 -7.87
CA ASN A 149 1.85 17.76 -6.48
C ASN A 149 2.25 19.18 -6.04
N GLY A 150 3.41 19.69 -6.50
CA GLY A 150 3.88 21.04 -6.22
C GLY A 150 3.03 22.15 -6.85
N SER A 151 2.30 21.87 -7.94
CA SER A 151 1.38 22.83 -8.58
C SER A 151 -0.04 22.80 -8.02
N HIS A 152 -0.39 21.76 -7.26
CA HIS A 152 -1.70 21.61 -6.61
C HIS A 152 -1.69 21.98 -5.11
N SER A 153 -0.53 22.33 -4.54
CA SER A 153 -0.36 22.76 -3.14
C SER A 153 -0.44 24.28 -2.97
#